data_AF-A0A421K618-F1
#
_entry.id   AF-A0A421K618-F1
#
_cell.length_a   1.000
_cell.length_b   1.000
_cell.length_c   1.000
_cell.angle_alpha   90.00
_cell.angle_beta   90.00
_cell.angle_gamma   90.00
#
_symmetry.space_group_name_H-M   'P 1'
#
loop_
_entity.id
_entity.type
_entity.pdbx_description
1 polymer ?
#
loop_
_entity_poly.entity_id
_entity_poly.type
_entity_poly.pdbx_seq_one_letter_code
_entity_poly.pdbx_strand_id
1 'polypeptide(L)'
;MTKHSLLRLISVFALLLVISDAFAIELRHRFTFTGSGGETGSGSFTWDDTVVADGNPLPLGNLISGTLTITGGATPGGSQTFLLADWTNVIFTNTPNFAGDLNIAGNNGTATLTTLIPYTALASDGGAWTTTLTFTPGTTTVANPIAVPLLDLPGLILIVLVIALAGFWQLKRQQPAN
;
A
#
# COMPACT_ATOMS: atom_id res chain seq x y z
N MET A 1 -44.98 -8.50 -22.33
CA MET A 1 -43.66 -8.62 -21.68
C MET A 1 -43.18 -10.06 -21.87
N THR A 2 -42.20 -10.30 -22.76
CA THR A 2 -41.77 -11.66 -23.12
C THR A 2 -40.88 -12.25 -22.03
N LYS A 3 -41.03 -13.54 -21.70
CA LYS A 3 -40.28 -14.24 -20.63
C LYS A 3 -38.76 -13.98 -20.62
N HIS A 4 -38.16 -13.69 -21.77
CA HIS A 4 -36.74 -13.37 -21.93
C HIS A 4 -36.32 -12.00 -21.33
N SER A 5 -37.22 -11.00 -21.26
CA SER A 5 -36.91 -9.70 -20.66
C SER A 5 -36.89 -9.75 -19.13
N LEU A 6 -37.74 -10.60 -18.53
CA LEU A 6 -37.81 -10.81 -17.09
C LEU A 6 -36.55 -11.54 -16.58
N LEU A 7 -36.09 -12.56 -17.31
CA LEU A 7 -34.86 -13.29 -16.98
C LEU A 7 -33.62 -12.39 -16.99
N ARG A 8 -33.46 -11.52 -18.01
CA ARG A 8 -32.33 -10.57 -18.06
C ARG A 8 -32.34 -9.59 -16.89
N LEU A 9 -33.52 -9.10 -16.48
CA LEU A 9 -33.66 -8.19 -15.34
C LEU A 9 -33.32 -8.89 -14.02
N ILE A 10 -33.77 -10.13 -13.84
CA ILE A 10 -33.45 -10.96 -12.67
C ILE A 10 -31.95 -11.29 -12.64
N SER A 11 -31.31 -11.55 -13.79
CA SER A 11 -29.86 -11.78 -13.87
C SER A 11 -29.05 -10.55 -13.47
N VAL A 12 -29.47 -9.35 -13.87
CA VAL A 12 -28.82 -8.08 -13.45
C VAL A 12 -29.03 -7.85 -11.94
N PHE A 13 -30.23 -8.11 -11.43
CA PHE A 13 -30.56 -7.98 -10.01
C PHE A 13 -29.79 -9.00 -9.13
N ALA A 14 -29.61 -10.22 -9.62
CA ALA A 14 -28.81 -11.25 -8.97
C ALA A 14 -27.31 -10.93 -8.98
N LEU A 15 -26.80 -10.31 -10.05
CA LEU A 15 -25.40 -9.86 -10.12
C LEU A 15 -25.11 -8.71 -9.12
N LEU A 16 -26.11 -7.87 -8.83
CA LEU A 16 -26.04 -6.79 -7.83
C LEU A 16 -26.04 -7.30 -6.38
N LEU A 17 -26.52 -8.52 -6.11
CA LEU A 17 -26.51 -9.15 -4.78
C LEU A 17 -25.16 -9.81 -4.43
N VAL A 18 -24.21 -9.87 -5.37
CA VAL A 18 -22.86 -10.46 -5.19
C VAL A 18 -21.79 -9.38 -5.02
N ILE A 19 -22.17 -8.14 -4.72
CA ILE A 19 -21.19 -7.09 -4.41
C ILE A 19 -20.75 -7.28 -2.95
N SER A 20 -19.66 -8.02 -2.77
CA SER A 20 -18.92 -8.06 -1.51
C SER A 20 -18.25 -6.71 -1.27
N ASP A 21 -18.12 -6.31 -0.01
CA ASP A 21 -17.30 -5.17 0.39
C ASP A 21 -15.92 -5.24 -0.27
N ALA A 22 -15.50 -4.16 -0.92
CA ALA A 22 -14.11 -3.99 -1.35
C ALA A 22 -13.34 -3.45 -0.14
N PHE A 23 -12.57 -4.32 0.52
CA PHE A 23 -11.59 -3.89 1.52
C PHE A 23 -10.25 -3.73 0.80
N ALA A 24 -9.67 -2.53 0.88
CA ALA A 24 -8.24 -2.35 0.62
C ALA A 24 -7.53 -2.72 1.92
N ILE A 25 -6.69 -3.75 1.90
CA ILE A 25 -6.01 -4.24 3.10
C ILE A 25 -4.67 -3.51 3.21
N GLU A 26 -4.48 -2.69 4.25
CA GLU A 26 -3.13 -2.19 4.53
C GLU A 26 -2.29 -3.32 5.12
N LEU A 27 -1.14 -3.57 4.52
CA LEU A 27 -0.11 -4.45 5.04
C LEU A 27 0.97 -3.62 5.72
N ARG A 28 1.53 -4.15 6.80
CA ARG A 28 2.67 -3.58 7.52
C ARG A 28 3.78 -4.59 7.62
N HIS A 29 4.97 -4.21 7.19
CA HIS A 29 6.20 -4.97 7.40
C HIS A 29 7.03 -4.31 8.50
N ARG A 30 7.60 -5.13 9.38
CA ARG A 30 8.57 -4.70 10.39
C ARG A 30 9.93 -5.29 10.09
N PHE A 31 10.98 -4.56 10.40
CA PHE A 31 12.36 -5.01 10.26
C PHE A 31 13.21 -4.47 11.40
N THR A 32 14.36 -5.11 11.62
CA THR A 32 15.39 -4.66 12.56
C THR A 32 16.70 -4.42 11.82
N PHE A 33 17.67 -3.81 12.48
CA PHE A 33 19.02 -3.69 11.95
C PHE A 33 20.06 -3.53 13.05
N THR A 34 21.30 -3.82 12.71
CA THR A 34 22.50 -3.55 13.52
C THR A 34 23.48 -2.70 12.73
N GLY A 35 24.25 -1.87 13.42
CA GLY A 35 25.31 -1.03 12.84
C GLY A 35 26.70 -1.52 13.21
N SER A 36 27.65 -1.33 12.30
CA SER A 36 29.07 -1.64 12.54
C SER A 36 29.70 -0.87 13.72
N GLY A 37 29.11 0.26 14.12
CA GLY A 37 29.54 1.11 15.23
C GLY A 37 28.85 0.78 16.56
N GLY A 38 28.12 -0.34 16.65
CA GLY A 38 27.34 -0.72 17.83
C GLY A 38 25.94 -0.10 17.86
N GLU A 39 25.46 0.45 16.75
CA GLU A 39 24.08 0.89 16.61
C GLU A 39 23.11 -0.31 16.54
N THR A 40 21.90 -0.09 17.00
CA THR A 40 20.78 -1.02 16.86
C THR A 40 19.53 -0.23 16.56
N GLY A 41 18.56 -0.88 15.92
CA GLY A 41 17.29 -0.23 15.68
C GLY A 41 16.26 -1.11 15.04
N SER A 42 15.12 -0.49 14.80
CA SER A 42 13.98 -1.11 14.13
C SER A 42 13.24 -0.11 13.28
N GLY A 43 12.45 -0.63 12.35
CA GLY A 43 11.59 0.17 11.52
C GLY A 43 10.39 -0.61 11.03
N SER A 44 9.48 0.10 10.39
CA SER A 44 8.33 -0.48 9.74
C SER A 44 7.85 0.40 8.60
N PHE A 45 7.23 -0.20 7.60
CA PHE A 45 6.50 0.51 6.56
C PHE A 45 5.16 -0.16 6.29
N THR A 46 4.21 0.61 5.79
CA THR A 46 2.91 0.12 5.32
C THR A 46 2.69 0.42 3.85
N TRP A 47 1.95 -0.45 3.19
CA TRP A 47 1.50 -0.30 1.81
C TRP A 47 0.12 -0.96 1.64
N ASP A 48 -0.57 -0.62 0.57
CA ASP A 48 -1.87 -1.18 0.22
C ASP A 48 -1.73 -2.54 -0.50
N ASP A 49 -2.64 -3.49 -0.25
CA ASP A 49 -2.64 -4.81 -0.90
C ASP A 49 -2.97 -4.78 -2.40
N THR A 50 -3.37 -3.61 -2.93
CA THR A 50 -3.48 -3.38 -4.37
C THR A 50 -2.14 -3.60 -5.09
N VAL A 51 -1.02 -3.59 -4.35
CA VAL A 51 0.26 -4.13 -4.82
C VAL A 51 0.20 -5.66 -4.77
N VAL A 52 0.10 -6.28 -5.94
CA VAL A 52 0.14 -7.74 -6.08
C VAL A 52 1.40 -8.28 -5.41
N ALA A 53 1.22 -9.25 -4.51
CA ALA A 53 2.29 -10.02 -3.90
C ALA A 53 2.89 -11.00 -4.93
N ASP A 54 3.53 -10.46 -5.96
CA ASP A 54 4.08 -11.19 -7.11
C ASP A 54 5.61 -11.40 -7.01
N GLY A 55 6.21 -10.97 -5.89
CA GLY A 55 7.66 -11.01 -5.68
C GLY A 55 8.41 -9.84 -6.32
N ASN A 56 7.73 -8.91 -6.98
CA ASN A 56 8.37 -7.72 -7.52
C ASN A 56 8.75 -6.72 -6.41
N PRO A 57 9.66 -5.77 -6.72
CA PRO A 57 9.99 -4.70 -5.79
C PRO A 57 8.80 -3.79 -5.49
N LEU A 58 8.62 -3.41 -4.23
CA LEU A 58 7.64 -2.41 -3.79
C LEU A 58 8.20 -0.99 -4.02
N PRO A 59 7.59 -0.19 -4.91
CA PRO A 59 8.05 1.18 -5.18
C PRO A 59 7.79 2.12 -3.99
N LEU A 60 8.66 3.13 -3.82
CA LEU A 60 8.51 4.18 -2.79
C LEU A 60 7.12 4.82 -2.80
N GLY A 61 6.59 5.12 -3.99
CA GLY A 61 5.29 5.79 -4.16
C GLY A 61 4.08 4.96 -3.71
N ASN A 62 4.26 3.66 -3.46
CA ASN A 62 3.20 2.78 -2.98
C ASN A 62 3.21 2.64 -1.45
N LEU A 63 4.16 3.27 -0.76
CA LEU A 63 4.19 3.31 0.69
C LEU A 63 3.21 4.34 1.22
N ILE A 64 2.44 3.94 2.23
CA ILE A 64 1.50 4.80 2.94
C ILE A 64 2.17 5.44 4.14
N SER A 65 2.98 4.67 4.86
CA SER A 65 3.77 5.15 6.00
C SER A 65 5.09 4.39 6.12
N GLY A 66 6.03 4.99 6.84
CA GLY A 66 7.38 4.46 7.00
C GLY A 66 8.06 5.13 8.17
N THR A 67 8.76 4.33 8.99
CA THR A 67 9.61 4.80 10.07
C THR A 67 10.79 3.87 10.28
N LEU A 68 11.93 4.43 10.65
CA LEU A 68 13.14 3.74 11.03
C LEU A 68 13.81 4.53 12.14
N THR A 69 14.18 3.88 13.25
CA THR A 69 14.89 4.54 14.36
C THR A 69 16.19 3.82 14.69
N ILE A 70 17.30 4.55 14.60
CA ILE A 70 18.68 4.14 14.91
C ILE A 70 19.02 4.66 16.30
N THR A 71 19.55 3.78 17.16
CA THR A 71 20.01 4.11 18.51
C THR A 71 21.32 3.43 18.83
N GLY A 72 21.99 3.85 19.90
CA GLY A 72 23.27 3.27 20.32
C GLY A 72 24.45 3.77 19.49
N GLY A 73 25.60 3.11 19.63
CA GLY A 73 26.85 3.53 18.99
C GLY A 73 27.19 5.00 19.26
N ALA A 74 27.84 5.64 18.28
CA ALA A 74 28.15 7.07 18.30
C ALA A 74 27.09 7.91 17.56
N THR A 75 25.85 7.43 17.51
CA THR A 75 24.73 8.09 16.82
C THR A 75 24.59 9.54 17.28
N PRO A 76 24.57 10.53 16.36
CA PRO A 76 24.45 11.94 16.72
C PRO A 76 23.16 12.18 17.50
N GLY A 77 23.21 12.98 18.57
CA GLY A 77 22.03 13.28 19.39
C GLY A 77 21.39 12.08 20.11
N GLY A 78 22.05 10.91 20.12
CA GLY A 78 21.64 9.70 20.85
C GLY A 78 20.65 8.79 20.10
N SER A 79 19.81 9.35 19.22
CA SER A 79 18.86 8.59 18.39
C SER A 79 18.56 9.34 17.10
N GLN A 80 18.46 8.62 15.99
CA GLN A 80 18.07 9.16 14.68
C GLN A 80 16.83 8.45 14.17
N THR A 81 15.77 9.20 13.89
CA THR A 81 14.54 8.67 13.31
C THR A 81 14.35 9.23 11.91
N PHE A 82 14.03 8.35 10.96
CA PHE A 82 13.67 8.66 9.59
C PHE A 82 12.22 8.29 9.37
N LEU A 83 11.40 9.25 9.01
CA LEU A 83 10.01 9.06 8.58
C LEU A 83 9.95 8.89 7.07
N LEU A 84 8.82 8.41 6.54
CA LEU A 84 8.63 8.24 5.10
C LEU A 84 8.93 9.52 4.30
N ALA A 85 8.63 10.70 4.86
CA ALA A 85 8.91 11.98 4.23
C ALA A 85 10.41 12.27 4.03
N ASP A 86 11.26 11.60 4.81
CA ASP A 86 12.72 11.72 4.73
C ASP A 86 13.31 10.78 3.66
N TRP A 87 12.53 9.80 3.18
CA TRP A 87 13.01 8.75 2.28
C TRP A 87 13.03 9.24 0.83
N THR A 88 14.18 9.10 0.18
CA THR A 88 14.37 9.52 -1.22
C THR A 88 14.36 8.33 -2.18
N ASN A 89 14.70 7.14 -1.69
CA ASN A 89 14.66 5.89 -2.45
C ASN A 89 14.51 4.70 -1.50
N VAL A 90 13.84 3.64 -1.98
CA VAL A 90 13.77 2.35 -1.30
C VAL A 90 14.01 1.21 -2.27
N ILE A 91 14.63 0.14 -1.77
CA ILE A 91 14.81 -1.12 -2.48
C ILE A 91 14.21 -2.19 -1.59
N PHE A 92 12.94 -2.52 -1.84
CA PHE A 92 12.16 -3.50 -1.08
C PHE A 92 11.73 -4.62 -2.01
N THR A 93 12.51 -5.70 -2.09
CA THR A 93 12.30 -6.76 -3.10
C THR A 93 11.69 -8.01 -2.50
N ASN A 94 10.87 -8.72 -3.30
CA ASN A 94 10.09 -9.90 -2.91
C ASN A 94 8.92 -9.58 -1.98
N THR A 95 7.93 -8.83 -2.46
CA THR A 95 6.65 -8.70 -1.76
C THR A 95 6.02 -10.09 -1.52
N PRO A 96 5.31 -10.30 -0.39
CA PRO A 96 5.06 -9.36 0.70
C PRO A 96 6.02 -9.56 1.89
N ASN A 97 7.00 -10.47 1.80
CA ASN A 97 7.87 -10.84 2.94
C ASN A 97 9.23 -10.13 2.94
N PHE A 98 9.57 -9.49 1.83
CA PHE A 98 10.81 -8.74 1.60
C PHE A 98 12.08 -9.57 1.84
N ALA A 99 12.04 -10.84 1.40
CA ALA A 99 13.14 -11.79 1.55
C ALA A 99 14.26 -11.64 0.51
N GLY A 100 14.20 -10.65 -0.40
CA GLY A 100 15.26 -10.37 -1.37
C GLY A 100 16.25 -9.30 -0.90
N ASP A 101 15.77 -8.08 -0.66
CA ASP A 101 16.55 -6.92 -0.27
C ASP A 101 15.66 -5.88 0.43
N LEU A 102 16.24 -5.17 1.40
CA LEU A 102 15.62 -4.10 2.17
C LEU A 102 16.64 -3.00 2.41
N ASN A 103 16.56 -1.93 1.62
CA ASN A 103 17.41 -0.74 1.76
C ASN A 103 16.56 0.53 1.69
N ILE A 104 17.02 1.53 2.43
CA ILE A 104 16.39 2.84 2.52
C ILE A 104 17.49 3.88 2.31
N ALA A 105 17.26 4.83 1.42
CA ALA A 105 18.02 6.09 1.37
C ALA A 105 17.11 7.23 1.80
N GLY A 106 17.68 8.22 2.48
CA GLY A 106 16.94 9.33 3.01
C GLY A 106 17.79 10.30 3.82
N ASN A 107 17.20 11.42 4.22
CA ASN A 107 17.85 12.42 5.06
C ASN A 107 16.82 13.07 5.99
N ASN A 108 17.05 12.96 7.30
CA ASN A 108 16.13 13.49 8.33
C ASN A 108 16.56 14.87 8.87
N GLY A 109 17.45 15.56 8.16
CA GLY A 109 18.06 16.84 8.52
C GLY A 109 19.30 16.73 9.41
N THR A 110 19.55 15.58 10.05
CA THR A 110 20.72 15.36 10.93
C THR A 110 21.64 14.26 10.41
N ALA A 111 21.07 13.21 9.87
CA ALA A 111 21.76 12.06 9.31
C ALA A 111 21.24 11.74 7.91
N THR A 112 22.12 11.16 7.09
CA THR A 112 21.82 10.66 5.75
C THR A 112 21.96 9.14 5.74
N LEU A 113 20.99 8.46 5.13
CA LEU A 113 21.04 7.07 4.73
C LEU A 113 21.32 6.98 3.23
N THR A 114 22.31 6.18 2.86
CA THR A 114 22.61 5.83 1.47
C THR A 114 22.46 4.33 1.29
N THR A 115 21.69 3.88 0.30
CA THR A 115 21.46 2.45 0.04
C THR A 115 22.77 1.75 -0.31
N LEU A 116 23.06 0.63 0.37
CA LEU A 116 24.11 -0.31 0.02
C LEU A 116 23.47 -1.68 -0.18
N ILE A 117 23.73 -2.35 -1.30
CA ILE A 117 23.07 -3.64 -1.60
C ILE A 117 24.00 -4.82 -1.33
N PRO A 118 23.51 -5.96 -0.80
CA PRO A 118 22.17 -6.19 -0.27
C PRO A 118 22.05 -5.86 1.23
N TYR A 119 20.83 -5.66 1.71
CA TYR A 119 20.38 -5.45 3.09
C TYR A 119 21.21 -4.47 3.91
N THR A 120 21.80 -3.47 3.28
CA THR A 120 22.66 -2.53 3.99
C THR A 120 22.32 -1.08 3.66
N ALA A 121 22.71 -0.17 4.55
CA ALA A 121 22.72 1.25 4.26
C ALA A 121 23.91 1.88 4.99
N LEU A 122 24.56 2.84 4.35
CA LEU A 122 25.50 3.71 5.03
C LEU A 122 24.73 4.81 5.73
N ALA A 123 24.84 4.90 7.05
CA ALA A 123 24.33 6.02 7.83
C ALA A 123 25.49 6.95 8.20
N SER A 124 25.31 8.25 7.99
CA SER A 124 26.34 9.25 8.32
C SER A 124 25.72 10.60 8.67
N ASP A 125 26.38 11.36 9.54
CA ASP A 125 26.06 12.76 9.84
C ASP A 125 26.85 13.75 8.97
N GLY A 126 27.63 13.24 8.00
CA GLY A 126 28.56 14.03 7.20
C GLY A 126 29.85 14.43 7.95
N GLY A 127 30.05 13.93 9.16
CA GLY A 127 31.18 14.21 10.03
C GLY A 127 31.86 12.93 10.53
N ALA A 128 32.03 12.82 11.84
CA ALA A 128 32.77 11.73 12.47
C ALA A 128 31.95 10.43 12.58
N TRP A 129 30.61 10.51 12.53
CA TRP A 129 29.77 9.34 12.62
C TRP A 129 29.48 8.81 11.22
N THR A 130 29.96 7.60 10.96
CA THR A 130 29.67 6.83 9.76
C THR A 130 29.59 5.37 10.13
N THR A 131 28.47 4.71 9.84
CA THR A 131 28.24 3.30 10.18
C THR A 131 27.49 2.60 9.06
N THR A 132 27.82 1.34 8.81
CA THR A 132 27.04 0.47 7.92
C THR A 132 25.97 -0.22 8.75
N LEU A 133 24.72 0.08 8.44
CA LEU A 133 23.54 -0.63 8.96
C LEU A 133 23.33 -1.90 8.14
N THR A 134 23.03 -3.00 8.81
CA THR A 134 22.64 -4.29 8.21
C THR A 134 21.21 -4.61 8.63
N PHE A 135 20.31 -4.62 7.67
CA PHE A 135 18.89 -4.89 7.85
C PHE A 135 18.61 -6.38 7.98
N THR A 136 17.64 -6.70 8.82
CA THR A 136 17.07 -8.04 8.98
C THR A 136 15.57 -7.91 8.74
N PRO A 137 15.04 -8.50 7.65
CA PRO A 137 13.60 -8.56 7.41
C PRO A 137 12.88 -9.24 8.57
N GLY A 138 11.70 -8.72 8.92
CA GLY A 138 10.86 -9.29 9.95
C GLY A 138 9.57 -9.84 9.35
N THR A 139 8.45 -9.51 9.98
CA THR A 139 7.14 -10.08 9.64
C THR A 139 6.23 -9.06 8.97
N THR A 140 5.42 -9.55 8.04
CA THR A 140 4.33 -8.80 7.42
C THR A 140 3.00 -9.21 8.05
N THR A 141 2.23 -8.22 8.47
CA THR A 141 0.93 -8.40 9.12
C THR A 141 -0.08 -7.41 8.55
N VAL A 142 -1.36 -7.74 8.59
CA VAL A 142 -2.43 -6.77 8.30
C VAL A 142 -2.38 -5.65 9.34
N ALA A 143 -2.36 -4.40 8.88
CA ALA A 143 -2.26 -3.21 9.71
C ALA A 143 -3.65 -2.67 10.06
N ASN A 144 -4.50 -2.43 9.04
CA ASN A 144 -5.91 -2.03 9.14
C ASN A 144 -6.63 -2.31 7.80
N PRO A 145 -7.88 -2.78 7.80
CA PRO A 145 -8.72 -2.75 6.61
C PRO A 145 -9.21 -1.32 6.36
N ILE A 146 -8.92 -0.76 5.19
CA ILE A 146 -9.57 0.47 4.71
C ILE A 146 -10.85 0.05 4.01
N ALA A 147 -11.99 0.56 4.49
CA ALA A 147 -13.23 0.48 3.74
C ALA A 147 -13.08 1.33 2.47
N VAL A 148 -13.06 0.69 1.29
CA VAL A 148 -13.12 1.44 0.04
C VAL A 148 -14.54 1.99 -0.07
N PRO A 149 -14.73 3.31 -0.27
CA PRO A 149 -16.05 3.87 -0.47
C PRO A 149 -16.62 3.33 -1.80
N LEU A 150 -17.40 2.27 -1.70
CA LEU A 150 -18.33 1.87 -2.74
C LEU A 150 -19.53 2.84 -2.70
N LEU A 151 -20.16 3.07 -3.85
CA LEU A 151 -21.52 3.64 -3.85
C LEU A 151 -22.36 2.82 -2.89
N ASP A 152 -23.06 3.50 -1.98
CA ASP A 152 -23.96 2.84 -1.06
C ASP A 152 -25.04 2.07 -1.85
N LEU A 153 -25.56 0.98 -1.28
CA LEU A 153 -26.60 0.18 -1.93
C LEU A 153 -27.76 1.05 -2.46
N PRO A 154 -28.23 2.09 -1.74
CA PRO A 154 -29.20 3.04 -2.26
C PRO A 154 -28.74 3.80 -3.52
N GLY A 155 -27.50 4.30 -3.56
CA GLY A 155 -26.93 5.00 -4.71
C GLY A 155 -26.80 4.09 -5.94
N LEU A 156 -26.41 2.82 -5.74
CA LEU A 156 -26.39 1.81 -6.79
C LEU A 156 -27.80 1.50 -7.32
N ILE A 157 -28.78 1.31 -6.42
CA ILE A 157 -30.18 1.08 -6.78
C ILE A 157 -30.71 2.27 -7.60
N LEU A 158 -30.38 3.50 -7.20
CA LEU A 158 -30.77 4.71 -7.91
C LEU A 158 -30.20 4.75 -9.33
N ILE A 159 -28.91 4.47 -9.51
CA ILE A 159 -28.26 4.43 -10.83
C ILE A 159 -28.93 3.39 -11.72
N VAL A 160 -29.23 2.20 -11.19
CA VAL A 160 -29.92 1.14 -11.93
C VAL A 160 -31.34 1.56 -12.32
N LEU A 161 -32.09 2.20 -11.43
CA LEU A 161 -33.42 2.73 -11.72
C LEU A 161 -33.36 3.79 -12.84
N VAL A 162 -32.38 4.67 -12.81
CA VAL A 162 -32.17 5.69 -13.84
C VAL A 162 -31.86 5.04 -15.19
N ILE A 163 -30.98 4.03 -15.24
CA ILE A 163 -30.68 3.29 -16.47
C ILE A 163 -31.92 2.55 -16.98
N ALA A 164 -32.67 1.89 -16.11
CA ALA A 164 -33.89 1.16 -16.47
C ALA A 164 -34.97 2.09 -17.02
N LEU A 165 -35.17 3.25 -16.39
CA LEU A 165 -36.09 4.29 -16.87
C LEU A 165 -35.63 4.84 -18.22
N ALA A 166 -34.35 5.19 -18.37
CA ALA A 166 -33.82 5.71 -19.64
C ALA A 166 -33.98 4.70 -20.79
N GLY A 167 -33.67 3.42 -20.54
CA GLY A 167 -33.87 2.34 -21.51
C GLY A 167 -35.35 2.13 -21.87
N PHE A 168 -36.24 2.18 -20.88
CA PHE A 168 -37.69 2.09 -21.11
C PHE A 168 -38.22 3.25 -21.97
N TRP A 169 -37.77 4.47 -21.69
CA TRP A 169 -38.13 5.66 -22.48
C TRP A 169 -37.62 5.58 -23.92
N GLN A 170 -36.40 5.08 -24.15
CA GLN A 170 -35.89 4.86 -25.52
C GLN A 170 -36.71 3.80 -26.27
N LEU A 171 -37.04 2.69 -25.63
CA LEU A 171 -37.85 1.63 -26.24
C LEU A 171 -39.26 2.12 -26.62
N LYS A 172 -39.89 2.93 -25.75
CA LYS A 172 -41.22 3.50 -26.02
C LYS A 172 -41.20 4.50 -27.19
N ARG A 173 -40.11 5.24 -27.38
CA ARG A 173 -39.92 6.15 -28.52
C ARG A 173 -39.68 5.42 -29.84
N GLN A 174 -39.22 4.17 -29.81
CA GLN A 174 -38.95 3.35 -30.99
C GLN A 174 -40.14 2.46 -31.40
N GLN A 175 -41.25 2.46 -30.65
CA GLN A 175 -42.47 1.79 -31.09
C GLN A 175 -43.15 2.65 -32.17
N PRO A 176 -43.29 2.17 -33.42
CA PRO A 176 -44.08 2.87 -34.43
C PRO A 176 -45.53 2.96 -33.96
N ALA A 177 -46.12 4.15 -34.10
CA ALA A 177 -47.53 4.38 -33.82
C ALA A 177 -48.36 3.58 -34.83
N ASN A 178 -48.95 2.49 -34.36
CA ASN A 178 -50.06 1.79 -35.02
C ASN A 178 -51.27 1.86 -34.11
#